data_AF-A0A2H0FXD8-F1
#
_entry.id   AF-A0A2H0FXD8-F1
#
_cell.length_a   1.000
_cell.length_b   1.000
_cell.length_c   1.000
_cell.angle_alpha   90.00
_cell.angle_beta   90.00
_cell.angle_gamma   90.00
#
_symmetry.space_group_name_H-M   'P 1'
#
loop_
_entity.id
_entity.type
_entity.pdbx_description
1 polymer ?
#
loop_
_entity_poly.entity_id
_entity_poly.type
_entity_poly.pdbx_seq_one_letter_code
_entity_poly.pdbx_strand_id
1 'polypeptide(L)'
;MKSKIIFFLIIAVFFSCDNKKKNLLKLDSANLIDSSKSIVFDDNQIRYYEKVYLKTYGDSSDSTDYAEIKFEYPEIITPIASYDSINNYVTNQILNFPLSEEPFNNIDEISDSLFSSYIEAKKEFADYNTNWFIKSNIKIMGIFRNIISIKTEESMYTGGANSFYNVIFSNFDIENGKVLLLGDIVKEEKFSELANVGKDLFCKLKNIPNNSSLENAGYWFENKSFEFNDNFAITDSGLVFFYNLYEIAPRVEGTTELFIPKERIIELTNIYE
;
A
#
# COMPACT_ATOMS: atom_id res chain seq x y z
N MET A 1 17.83 11.96 -42.83
CA MET A 1 16.55 12.40 -42.23
C MET A 1 16.88 13.10 -40.92
N LYS A 2 16.41 14.34 -40.77
CA LYS A 2 16.84 15.27 -39.71
C LYS A 2 16.34 14.80 -38.33
N SER A 3 17.29 14.63 -37.40
CA SER A 3 17.05 14.42 -35.97
C SER A 3 16.31 15.63 -35.39
N LYS A 4 15.11 15.41 -34.83
CA LYS A 4 14.41 16.40 -34.01
C LYS A 4 14.71 16.09 -32.56
N ILE A 5 15.67 16.81 -32.00
CA ILE A 5 15.91 16.91 -30.56
C ILE A 5 14.72 17.69 -29.98
N ILE A 6 13.86 16.99 -29.24
CA ILE A 6 12.79 17.61 -28.45
C ILE A 6 13.43 18.06 -27.15
N PHE A 7 13.61 19.37 -27.01
CA PHE A 7 14.04 19.99 -25.77
C PHE A 7 12.82 20.05 -24.84
N PHE A 8 12.74 19.14 -23.87
CA PHE A 8 11.80 19.29 -22.75
C PHE A 8 12.30 20.46 -21.91
N LEU A 9 11.52 21.55 -21.88
CA LEU A 9 11.76 22.67 -21.00
C LEU A 9 11.39 22.22 -19.57
N ILE A 10 12.37 21.70 -18.84
CA ILE A 10 12.25 21.43 -17.41
C ILE A 10 12.15 22.79 -16.72
N ILE A 11 10.95 23.16 -16.26
CA ILE A 11 10.80 24.26 -15.31
C ILE A 11 11.35 23.73 -13.98
N ALA A 12 12.63 24.00 -13.74
CA ALA A 12 13.25 23.80 -12.44
C ALA A 12 12.63 24.80 -11.46
N VAL A 13 11.64 24.37 -10.69
CA VAL A 13 11.22 25.09 -9.49
C VAL A 13 12.33 24.87 -8.48
N PHE A 14 13.20 25.86 -8.33
CA PHE A 14 14.17 25.91 -7.24
C PHE A 14 13.38 26.02 -5.92
N PHE A 15 13.12 24.88 -5.27
CA PHE A 15 12.84 24.89 -3.84
C PHE A 15 14.13 25.24 -3.12
N SER A 16 14.27 26.53 -2.82
CA SER A 16 15.27 27.02 -1.88
C SER A 16 14.93 26.42 -0.51
N CYS A 17 15.75 25.48 -0.04
CA CYS A 17 15.71 25.01 1.34
C CYS A 17 16.05 26.16 2.29
N ASP A 18 15.04 26.91 2.71
CA ASP A 18 15.15 27.82 3.85
C ASP A 18 14.91 26.99 5.11
N ASN A 19 16.00 26.65 5.77
CA ASN A 19 16.05 25.86 6.99
C ASN A 19 15.51 26.71 8.17
N LYS A 20 14.20 26.97 8.16
CA LYS A 20 13.47 27.54 9.28
C LYS A 20 12.64 26.43 9.88
N LYS A 21 12.92 26.10 11.14
CA LYS A 21 11.93 25.51 12.05
C LYS A 21 10.66 26.36 11.93
N LYS A 22 9.73 25.96 11.04
CA LYS A 22 8.38 26.50 11.05
C LYS A 22 7.86 26.14 12.43
N ASN A 23 7.52 27.16 13.20
CA ASN A 23 6.63 27.00 14.34
C ASN A 23 5.50 26.09 13.85
N LEU A 24 5.40 24.88 14.42
CA LEU A 24 4.11 24.20 14.49
C LEU A 24 3.18 25.23 15.12
N LEU A 25 2.40 25.91 14.28
CA LEU A 25 1.27 26.69 14.73
C LEU A 25 0.50 25.71 15.60
N LYS A 26 0.33 26.02 16.88
CA LYS A 26 -0.54 25.25 17.77
C LYS A 26 -1.82 25.01 16.99
N LEU A 27 -2.06 23.76 16.56
CA LEU A 27 -3.37 23.38 16.07
C LEU A 27 -4.36 23.83 17.13
N ASP A 28 -5.41 24.52 16.71
CA ASP A 28 -6.44 24.94 17.64
C ASP A 28 -7.16 23.67 18.11
N SER A 29 -6.71 23.14 19.25
CA SER A 29 -7.13 21.86 19.84
C SER A 29 -8.64 21.75 20.07
N ALA A 30 -9.38 22.86 19.91
CA ALA A 30 -10.82 22.94 20.05
C ALA A 30 -11.60 22.16 18.97
N ASN A 31 -11.00 21.90 17.81
CA ASN A 31 -11.68 21.24 16.67
C ASN A 31 -11.18 19.81 16.39
N LEU A 32 -10.36 19.24 17.27
CA LEU A 32 -9.78 17.90 17.11
C LEU A 32 -10.54 16.90 18.00
N ILE A 33 -10.96 15.79 17.41
CA ILE A 33 -11.51 14.63 18.14
C ILE A 33 -10.51 13.48 17.98
N ASP A 34 -10.18 12.81 19.09
CA ASP A 34 -9.29 11.65 19.14
C ASP A 34 -10.00 10.46 19.79
N SER A 35 -9.94 9.29 19.15
CA SER A 35 -10.37 8.04 19.76
C SER A 35 -9.46 6.90 19.35
N SER A 36 -8.80 6.28 20.33
CA SER A 36 -8.13 5.00 20.16
C SER A 36 -8.87 3.87 20.85
N LYS A 37 -8.97 2.72 20.17
CA LYS A 37 -9.61 1.50 20.68
C LYS A 37 -8.75 0.30 20.29
N SER A 38 -8.82 -0.76 21.11
CA SER A 38 -8.22 -2.06 20.82
C SER A 38 -9.18 -3.21 21.10
N ILE A 39 -9.18 -4.23 20.24
CA ILE A 39 -9.95 -5.47 20.39
C ILE A 39 -8.98 -6.66 20.27
N VAL A 40 -9.11 -7.64 21.16
CA VAL A 40 -8.29 -8.86 21.12
C VAL A 40 -8.95 -9.89 20.20
N PHE A 41 -8.18 -10.41 19.25
CA PHE A 41 -8.53 -11.58 18.45
C PHE A 41 -7.68 -12.78 18.87
N ASP A 42 -8.27 -13.97 18.91
CA ASP A 42 -7.61 -15.24 19.24
C ASP A 42 -8.03 -16.28 18.20
N ASP A 43 -7.08 -16.70 17.35
CA ASP A 43 -7.28 -17.73 16.34
C ASP A 43 -6.31 -18.90 16.58
N ASN A 44 -6.27 -19.45 17.81
CA ASN A 44 -5.45 -20.61 18.24
C ASN A 44 -3.93 -20.60 17.88
N GLN A 45 -3.45 -19.56 17.20
CA GLN A 45 -2.14 -19.41 16.56
C GLN A 45 -1.55 -18.03 16.85
N ILE A 46 -2.39 -16.97 16.90
CA ILE A 46 -1.97 -15.62 17.26
C ILE A 46 -2.98 -14.88 18.14
N ARG A 47 -2.46 -14.02 19.01
CA ARG A 47 -3.20 -12.99 19.74
C ARG A 47 -2.70 -11.62 19.30
N TYR A 48 -3.61 -10.72 18.94
CA TYR A 48 -3.28 -9.36 18.55
C TYR A 48 -4.36 -8.37 18.96
N TYR A 49 -3.98 -7.11 19.12
CA TYR A 49 -4.89 -5.98 19.20
C TYR A 49 -5.17 -5.41 17.82
N GLU A 50 -6.43 -5.12 17.50
CA GLU A 50 -6.74 -4.18 16.41
C GLU A 50 -6.70 -2.75 16.93
N LYS A 51 -5.64 -2.01 16.62
CA LYS A 51 -5.52 -0.60 16.97
C LYS A 51 -6.28 0.26 15.97
N VAL A 52 -7.02 1.23 16.49
CA VAL A 52 -7.61 2.31 15.70
C VAL A 52 -6.99 3.62 16.14
N TYR A 53 -6.45 4.38 15.19
CA TYR A 53 -6.08 5.78 15.33
C TYR A 53 -7.02 6.60 14.44
N LEU A 54 -7.84 7.45 15.05
CA LEU A 54 -8.77 8.32 14.34
C LEU A 54 -8.59 9.74 14.86
N LYS A 55 -8.25 10.65 13.96
CA LYS A 55 -8.38 12.08 14.21
C LYS A 55 -9.17 12.75 13.11
N THR A 56 -9.94 13.76 13.51
CA THR A 56 -10.69 14.61 12.59
C THR A 56 -10.38 16.07 12.86
N TYR A 57 -10.42 16.88 11.82
CA TYR A 57 -10.52 18.33 11.90
C TYR A 57 -11.90 18.74 11.39
N GLY A 58 -12.61 19.56 12.16
CA GLY A 58 -13.96 20.02 11.84
C GLY A 58 -15.04 18.99 12.17
N ASP A 59 -16.27 19.26 11.73
CA ASP A 59 -17.44 18.42 11.99
C ASP A 59 -17.72 17.52 10.78
N SER A 60 -17.81 16.20 11.00
CA SER A 60 -18.16 15.22 9.96
C SER A 60 -19.50 15.46 9.26
N SER A 61 -20.39 16.24 9.88
CA SER A 61 -21.67 16.66 9.29
C SER A 61 -21.54 17.90 8.38
N ASP A 62 -20.43 18.63 8.44
CA ASP A 62 -20.13 19.74 7.54
C ASP A 62 -19.38 19.21 6.31
N SER A 63 -20.05 19.26 5.16
CA SER A 63 -19.47 18.80 3.89
C SER A 63 -18.41 19.74 3.31
N THR A 64 -18.17 20.90 3.94
CA THR A 64 -17.26 21.92 3.43
C THR A 64 -16.04 22.14 4.32
N ASP A 65 -16.05 21.71 5.58
CA ASP A 65 -14.97 21.90 6.55
C ASP A 65 -14.63 20.62 7.32
N TYR A 66 -14.10 19.63 6.61
CA TYR A 66 -13.75 18.35 7.21
C TYR A 66 -12.47 17.74 6.63
N ALA A 67 -11.59 17.30 7.53
CA ALA A 67 -10.48 16.43 7.19
C ALA A 67 -10.40 15.26 8.19
N GLU A 68 -10.10 14.06 7.68
CA GLU A 68 -10.03 12.83 8.49
C GLU A 68 -8.73 12.06 8.26
N ILE A 69 -8.16 11.54 9.33
CA ILE A 69 -7.13 10.51 9.25
C ILE A 69 -7.57 9.30 10.07
N LYS A 70 -7.57 8.13 9.44
CA LYS A 70 -7.95 6.87 10.08
C LYS A 70 -6.94 5.77 9.75
N PHE A 71 -6.23 5.28 10.76
CA PHE A 71 -5.39 4.10 10.65
C PHE A 71 -5.94 2.97 11.50
N GLU A 72 -6.09 1.81 10.89
CA GLU A 72 -6.53 0.57 11.54
C GLU A 72 -5.45 -0.47 11.30
N TYR A 73 -4.85 -1.02 12.36
CA TYR A 73 -3.69 -1.89 12.21
C TYR A 73 -3.53 -2.89 13.37
N PRO A 74 -2.96 -4.07 13.13
CA PRO A 74 -2.73 -5.06 14.17
C PRO A 74 -1.49 -4.71 15.00
N GLU A 75 -1.53 -5.04 16.29
CA GLU A 75 -0.35 -5.21 17.14
C GLU A 75 -0.38 -6.62 17.71
N ILE A 76 0.52 -7.49 17.26
CA ILE A 76 0.64 -8.86 17.72
C ILE A 76 1.22 -8.87 19.13
N ILE A 77 0.54 -9.55 20.06
CA ILE A 77 0.91 -9.64 21.48
C ILE A 77 1.29 -11.06 21.91
N THR A 78 1.24 -12.02 20.99
CA THR A 78 1.78 -13.36 21.23
C THR A 78 3.27 -13.24 21.59
N PRO A 79 3.76 -13.88 22.66
CA PRO A 79 5.14 -13.71 23.13
C PRO A 79 6.15 -14.52 22.31
N ILE A 80 6.30 -14.18 21.03
CA ILE A 80 7.34 -14.70 20.13
C ILE A 80 8.12 -13.51 19.57
N ALA A 81 9.46 -13.55 19.71
CA ALA A 81 10.34 -12.44 19.35
C ALA A 81 10.25 -12.03 17.87
N SER A 82 9.92 -12.96 16.96
CA SER A 82 9.71 -12.68 15.54
C SER A 82 8.50 -11.78 15.28
N TYR A 83 7.51 -11.75 16.17
CA TYR A 83 6.37 -10.83 16.01
C TYR A 83 6.73 -9.37 16.26
N ASP A 84 7.83 -9.10 16.99
CA ASP A 84 8.32 -7.73 17.15
C ASP A 84 8.79 -7.14 15.81
N SER A 85 9.42 -7.94 14.94
CA SER A 85 9.81 -7.45 13.61
C SER A 85 8.59 -7.18 12.72
N ILE A 86 7.54 -7.98 12.85
CA ILE A 86 6.27 -7.81 12.11
C ILE A 86 5.56 -6.54 12.61
N ASN A 87 5.46 -6.34 13.92
CA ASN A 87 4.90 -5.13 14.51
C ASN A 87 5.69 -3.87 14.10
N ASN A 88 7.02 -3.97 14.06
CA ASN A 88 7.89 -2.89 13.58
C ASN A 88 7.68 -2.62 12.09
N TYR A 89 7.50 -3.66 11.26
CA TYR A 89 7.17 -3.49 9.85
C TYR A 89 5.84 -2.74 9.68
N VAL A 90 4.78 -3.18 10.37
CA VAL A 90 3.45 -2.53 10.32
C VAL A 90 3.57 -1.06 10.74
N THR A 91 4.28 -0.79 11.83
CA THR A 91 4.51 0.59 12.31
C THR A 91 5.27 1.41 11.28
N ASN A 92 6.37 0.87 10.73
CA ASN A 92 7.14 1.55 9.70
C ASN A 92 6.31 1.81 8.44
N GLN A 93 5.41 0.90 8.05
CA GLN A 93 4.54 1.10 6.89
C GLN A 93 3.64 2.32 7.09
N ILE A 94 3.06 2.48 8.29
CA ILE A 94 2.28 3.68 8.66
C ILE A 94 3.16 4.93 8.65
N LEU A 95 4.36 4.87 9.24
CA LEU A 95 5.28 6.01 9.33
C LEU A 95 5.88 6.42 7.97
N ASN A 96 5.88 5.52 6.99
CA ASN A 96 6.30 5.77 5.61
C ASN A 96 5.12 6.09 4.68
N PHE A 97 3.94 6.43 5.22
CA PHE A 97 2.79 6.80 4.41
C PHE A 97 3.16 7.94 3.43
N PRO A 98 2.77 7.88 2.14
CA PRO A 98 3.27 8.77 1.08
C PRO A 98 2.61 10.16 1.10
N LEU A 99 2.60 10.80 2.27
CA LEU A 99 2.24 12.20 2.48
C LEU A 99 3.47 13.12 2.45
N SER A 100 4.67 12.60 2.74
CA SER A 100 5.96 13.29 2.69
C SER A 100 7.05 12.43 2.06
N GLU A 101 8.15 13.05 1.63
CA GLU A 101 9.33 12.34 1.11
C GLU A 101 10.09 11.57 2.19
N GLU A 102 10.17 12.15 3.40
CA GLU A 102 10.82 11.53 4.56
C GLU A 102 9.79 10.83 5.46
N PRO A 103 10.19 9.76 6.17
CA PRO A 103 9.32 9.09 7.14
C PRO A 103 8.98 9.99 8.33
N PHE A 104 7.79 9.80 8.90
CA PHE A 104 7.34 10.47 10.13
C PHE A 104 7.92 9.79 11.37
N ASN A 105 8.11 10.53 12.46
CA ASN A 105 8.64 9.93 13.70
C ASN A 105 7.55 9.19 14.50
N ASN A 106 6.29 9.59 14.33
CA ASN A 106 5.13 9.01 15.00
C ASN A 106 3.85 9.31 14.20
N ILE A 107 2.74 8.64 14.56
CA ILE A 107 1.46 8.77 13.86
C ILE A 107 0.85 10.18 14.03
N ASP A 108 1.10 10.85 15.16
CA ASP A 108 0.59 12.21 15.40
C ASP A 108 1.14 13.22 14.38
N GLU A 109 2.43 13.11 14.03
CA GLU A 109 3.05 13.97 13.01
C GLU A 109 2.39 13.85 11.63
N ILE A 110 1.84 12.67 11.28
CA ILE A 110 1.08 12.47 10.03
C ILE A 110 -0.21 13.30 10.06
N SER A 111 -0.93 13.23 11.19
CA SER A 111 -2.17 14.00 11.36
C SER A 111 -1.92 15.51 11.38
N ASP A 112 -0.86 15.95 12.07
CA ASP A 112 -0.48 17.36 12.13
C ASP A 112 -0.12 17.89 10.73
N SER A 113 0.60 17.09 9.93
CA SER A 113 0.93 17.41 8.54
C SER A 113 -0.32 17.54 7.66
N LEU A 114 -1.25 16.58 7.74
CA LEU A 114 -2.50 16.61 6.98
C LEU A 114 -3.32 17.85 7.32
N PHE A 115 -3.57 18.11 8.61
CA PHE A 115 -4.43 19.20 9.04
C PHE A 115 -3.80 20.57 8.84
N SER A 116 -2.49 20.72 9.05
CA SER A 116 -1.80 21.98 8.76
C SER A 116 -1.91 22.34 7.28
N SER A 117 -1.70 21.36 6.40
CA SER A 117 -1.81 21.53 4.96
C SER A 117 -3.26 21.84 4.52
N TYR A 118 -4.25 21.19 5.15
CA TYR A 118 -5.66 21.46 4.90
C TYR A 118 -6.05 22.90 5.27
N ILE A 119 -5.64 23.36 6.46
CA ILE A 119 -5.88 24.72 6.94
C ILE A 119 -5.19 25.75 6.03
N GLU A 120 -3.97 25.47 5.55
CA GLU A 120 -3.25 26.34 4.62
C GLU A 120 -4.01 26.46 3.28
N ALA A 121 -4.47 25.35 2.71
CA ALA A 121 -5.27 25.34 1.48
C ALA A 121 -6.56 26.18 1.63
N LYS A 122 -7.27 26.07 2.75
CA LYS A 122 -8.48 26.87 3.01
C LYS A 122 -8.21 28.36 3.17
N LYS A 123 -7.05 28.74 3.72
CA LYS A 123 -6.65 30.15 3.84
C LYS A 123 -6.31 30.75 2.48
N GLU A 124 -5.66 29.97 1.61
CA GLU A 124 -5.27 30.42 0.28
C GLU A 124 -6.48 30.54 -0.66
N PHE A 125 -7.44 29.62 -0.52
CA PHE A 125 -8.60 29.53 -1.39
C PHE A 125 -9.90 29.66 -0.58
N ALA A 126 -10.47 30.86 -0.51
CA ALA A 126 -11.65 31.17 0.30
C ALA A 126 -12.90 30.31 -0.04
N ASP A 127 -13.01 29.83 -1.28
CA ASP A 127 -14.11 28.97 -1.74
C ASP A 127 -13.75 27.46 -1.70
N TYR A 128 -12.68 27.08 -0.99
CA TYR A 128 -12.22 25.70 -0.90
C TYR A 128 -13.10 24.86 0.02
N ASN A 129 -14.00 24.10 -0.60
CA ASN A 129 -15.00 23.27 0.09
C ASN A 129 -14.75 21.77 -0.09
N THR A 130 -13.50 21.38 -0.36
CA THR A 130 -13.13 19.99 -0.63
C THR A 130 -12.62 19.33 0.63
N ASN A 131 -13.28 18.27 1.10
CA ASN A 131 -12.84 17.51 2.27
C ASN A 131 -11.61 16.66 1.97
N TRP A 132 -10.73 16.51 2.95
CA TRP A 132 -9.51 15.70 2.84
C TRP A 132 -9.63 14.42 3.65
N PHE A 133 -8.97 13.35 3.21
CA PHE A 133 -8.83 12.15 4.03
C PHE A 133 -7.52 11.41 3.80
N ILE A 134 -7.10 10.70 4.83
CA ILE A 134 -6.11 9.62 4.79
C ILE A 134 -6.72 8.40 5.49
N LYS A 135 -6.68 7.24 4.84
CA LYS A 135 -7.13 5.97 5.42
C LYS A 135 -6.10 4.90 5.15
N SER A 136 -5.69 4.16 6.17
CA SER A 136 -4.91 2.93 6.04
C SER A 136 -5.57 1.82 6.86
N ASN A 137 -5.80 0.69 6.23
CA ASN A 137 -6.36 -0.50 6.87
C ASN A 137 -5.38 -1.66 6.67
N ILE A 138 -4.69 -2.03 7.74
CA ILE A 138 -3.73 -3.13 7.79
C ILE A 138 -4.42 -4.31 8.48
N LYS A 139 -4.42 -5.47 7.83
CA LYS A 139 -5.08 -6.68 8.31
C LYS A 139 -4.18 -7.89 8.16
N ILE A 140 -4.20 -8.75 9.17
CA ILE A 140 -3.69 -10.10 9.05
C ILE A 140 -4.69 -10.89 8.20
N MET A 141 -4.27 -11.35 7.03
CA MET A 141 -5.11 -12.15 6.14
C MET A 141 -5.32 -13.56 6.67
N GLY A 142 -4.29 -14.09 7.32
CA GLY A 142 -4.28 -15.43 7.88
C GLY A 142 -2.86 -15.93 8.11
N ILE A 143 -2.79 -17.13 8.66
CA ILE A 143 -1.55 -17.87 8.83
C ILE A 143 -1.66 -19.17 8.05
N PHE A 144 -0.68 -19.41 7.19
CA PHE A 144 -0.53 -20.67 6.50
C PHE A 144 0.82 -21.27 6.88
N ARG A 145 0.77 -22.41 7.57
CA ARG A 145 1.96 -23.07 8.15
C ARG A 145 2.72 -22.10 9.06
N ASN A 146 3.95 -21.74 8.69
CA ASN A 146 4.80 -20.82 9.43
C ASN A 146 4.86 -19.43 8.79
N ILE A 147 3.87 -19.08 7.97
CA ILE A 147 3.82 -17.84 7.21
C ILE A 147 2.61 -17.04 7.63
N ILE A 148 2.82 -15.78 8.04
CA ILE A 148 1.76 -14.80 8.24
C ILE A 148 1.72 -13.85 7.05
N SER A 149 0.54 -13.67 6.48
CA SER A 149 0.32 -12.73 5.39
C SER A 149 -0.52 -11.55 5.85
N ILE A 150 -0.07 -10.34 5.50
CA ILE A 150 -0.68 -9.07 5.86
C ILE A 150 -1.10 -8.36 4.58
N LYS A 151 -2.28 -7.75 4.61
CA LYS A 151 -2.78 -6.84 3.58
C LYS A 151 -2.87 -5.43 4.17
N THR A 152 -2.34 -4.46 3.44
CA THR A 152 -2.44 -3.03 3.73
C THR A 152 -3.19 -2.35 2.60
N GLU A 153 -4.31 -1.71 2.92
CA GLU A 153 -5.13 -0.94 1.98
C GLU A 153 -5.07 0.53 2.36
N GLU A 154 -4.57 1.35 1.45
CA GLU A 154 -4.33 2.76 1.66
C GLU A 154 -5.13 3.60 0.68
N SER A 155 -5.71 4.69 1.17
CA SER A 155 -6.34 5.69 0.33
C SER A 155 -6.11 7.08 0.90
N MET A 156 -5.90 8.04 0.01
CA MET A 156 -5.71 9.43 0.38
C MET A 156 -6.35 10.34 -0.65
N TYR A 157 -6.96 11.42 -0.16
CA TYR A 157 -7.39 12.51 -0.99
C TYR A 157 -7.10 13.82 -0.26
N THR A 158 -6.23 14.63 -0.86
CA THR A 158 -5.83 15.95 -0.36
C THR A 158 -6.15 17.03 -1.41
N GLY A 159 -7.26 16.83 -2.13
CA GLY A 159 -7.64 17.63 -3.29
C GLY A 159 -7.09 17.08 -4.62
N GLY A 160 -7.30 17.84 -5.69
CA GLY A 160 -6.94 17.44 -7.06
C GLY A 160 -8.00 16.58 -7.75
N ALA A 161 -7.63 16.01 -8.90
CA ALA A 161 -8.57 15.33 -9.80
C ALA A 161 -8.97 13.92 -9.35
N ASN A 162 -8.10 13.22 -8.62
CA ASN A 162 -8.29 11.82 -8.26
C ASN A 162 -7.66 11.50 -6.90
N SER A 163 -8.22 10.53 -6.19
CA SER A 163 -7.61 9.98 -4.98
C SER A 163 -6.42 9.05 -5.29
N PHE A 164 -5.50 9.01 -4.33
CA PHE A 164 -4.50 7.97 -4.18
C PHE A 164 -5.17 6.71 -3.61
N TYR A 165 -4.78 5.55 -4.13
CA TYR A 165 -5.19 4.24 -3.65
C TYR A 165 -4.06 3.24 -3.89
N ASN A 166 -3.76 2.41 -2.89
CA ASN A 166 -2.70 1.42 -2.95
C ASN A 166 -3.06 0.20 -2.11
N VAL A 167 -2.69 -0.99 -2.60
CA VAL A 167 -2.76 -2.24 -1.85
C VAL A 167 -1.38 -2.84 -1.79
N ILE A 168 -0.93 -3.20 -0.59
CA ILE A 168 0.34 -3.86 -0.34
C ILE A 168 0.06 -5.18 0.37
N PHE A 169 0.68 -6.25 -0.11
CA PHE A 169 0.77 -7.53 0.56
C PHE A 169 2.18 -7.73 1.11
N SER A 170 2.27 -8.37 2.27
CA SER A 170 3.54 -8.69 2.91
C SER A 170 3.44 -10.04 3.58
N ASN A 171 4.43 -10.89 3.36
CA ASN A 171 4.49 -12.24 3.90
C ASN A 171 5.67 -12.32 4.86
N PHE A 172 5.49 -12.96 6.01
CA PHE A 172 6.55 -13.11 6.99
C PHE A 172 6.69 -14.55 7.43
N ASP A 173 7.94 -15.00 7.52
CA ASP A 173 8.28 -16.23 8.22
C ASP A 173 8.19 -15.99 9.73
N ILE A 174 7.33 -16.75 10.41
CA ILE A 174 7.08 -16.64 11.85
C ILE A 174 8.28 -17.11 12.65
N GLU A 175 9.18 -17.94 12.12
CA GLU A 175 10.34 -18.43 12.88
C GLU A 175 11.35 -17.31 13.16
N ASN A 176 11.61 -16.47 12.16
CA ASN A 176 12.68 -15.47 12.20
C ASN A 176 12.20 -14.03 11.97
N GLY A 177 10.91 -13.83 11.64
CA GLY A 177 10.32 -12.52 11.43
C GLY A 177 10.76 -11.84 10.13
N LYS A 178 11.34 -12.59 9.18
CA LYS A 178 11.81 -12.10 7.88
C LYS A 178 10.64 -11.92 6.92
N VAL A 179 10.66 -10.83 6.16
CA VAL A 179 9.79 -10.65 4.98
C VAL A 179 10.20 -11.66 3.90
N LEU A 180 9.25 -12.48 3.45
CA LEU A 180 9.44 -13.45 2.38
C LEU A 180 9.23 -12.78 1.02
N LEU A 181 10.24 -12.88 0.18
CA LEU A 181 10.18 -12.48 -1.23
C LEU A 181 9.84 -13.68 -2.12
N LEU A 182 9.49 -13.43 -3.37
CA LEU A 182 9.15 -14.51 -4.30
C LEU A 182 10.31 -15.52 -4.48
N GLY A 183 11.56 -15.03 -4.47
CA GLY A 183 12.76 -15.87 -4.54
C GLY A 183 13.06 -16.68 -3.28
N ASP A 184 12.42 -16.39 -2.15
CA ASP A 184 12.51 -17.24 -0.95
C ASP A 184 11.62 -18.49 -1.07
N ILE A 185 10.55 -18.40 -1.88
CA ILE A 185 9.55 -19.45 -2.01
C ILE A 185 9.60 -20.20 -3.35
N VAL A 186 10.25 -19.63 -4.36
CA VAL A 186 10.40 -20.19 -5.72
C VAL A 186 11.88 -20.33 -6.02
N LYS A 187 12.30 -21.55 -6.40
CA LYS A 187 13.68 -21.81 -6.80
C LYS A 187 14.00 -21.12 -8.12
N GLU A 188 15.25 -20.70 -8.32
CA GLU A 188 15.68 -19.91 -9.47
C GLU A 188 15.32 -20.59 -10.81
N GLU A 189 15.56 -21.90 -10.90
CA GLU A 189 15.27 -22.71 -12.07
C GLU A 189 13.77 -22.82 -12.41
N LYS A 190 12.88 -22.48 -11.46
CA LYS A 190 11.42 -22.56 -11.62
C LYS A 190 10.75 -21.24 -11.99
N PHE A 191 11.46 -20.12 -12.00
CA PHE A 191 10.86 -18.82 -12.32
C PHE A 191 10.26 -18.77 -13.73
N SER A 192 10.92 -19.35 -14.73
CA SER A 192 10.39 -19.37 -16.11
C SER A 192 9.10 -20.19 -16.21
N GLU A 193 9.04 -21.34 -15.53
CA GLU A 193 7.83 -22.17 -15.46
C GLU A 193 6.70 -21.40 -14.76
N LEU A 194 7.00 -20.74 -13.64
CA LEU A 194 6.03 -19.91 -12.90
C LEU A 194 5.52 -18.72 -13.72
N ALA A 195 6.40 -18.01 -14.42
CA ALA A 195 6.04 -16.88 -15.28
C ALA A 195 5.10 -17.32 -16.41
N ASN A 196 5.29 -18.52 -16.98
CA ASN A 196 4.37 -19.08 -17.96
C ASN A 196 3.00 -19.40 -17.36
N VAL A 197 2.93 -19.92 -16.13
CA VAL A 197 1.67 -20.13 -15.40
C VAL A 197 0.97 -18.80 -15.15
N GLY A 198 1.70 -17.78 -14.66
CA GLY A 198 1.17 -16.44 -14.42
C GLY A 198 0.64 -15.79 -15.69
N LYS A 199 1.39 -15.85 -16.79
CA LYS A 199 0.96 -15.33 -18.09
C LYS A 199 -0.32 -15.99 -18.59
N ASP A 200 -0.43 -17.32 -18.52
CA ASP A 200 -1.64 -18.03 -18.92
C ASP A 200 -2.86 -17.58 -18.11
N LEU A 201 -2.71 -17.45 -16.80
CA LEU A 201 -3.79 -16.98 -15.91
C LEU A 201 -4.14 -15.51 -16.16
N PHE A 202 -3.13 -14.66 -16.37
CA PHE A 202 -3.31 -13.25 -16.68
C PHE A 202 -4.05 -13.04 -18.01
N CYS A 203 -3.63 -13.76 -19.07
CA CYS A 203 -4.30 -13.73 -20.36
C CYS A 203 -5.76 -14.16 -20.26
N LYS A 204 -6.05 -15.22 -19.48
CA LYS A 204 -7.42 -15.66 -19.20
C LYS A 204 -8.22 -14.57 -18.46
N LEU A 205 -7.65 -14.00 -17.41
CA LEU A 205 -8.27 -12.94 -16.61
C LEU A 205 -8.63 -11.72 -17.46
N LYS A 206 -7.75 -11.34 -18.39
CA LYS A 206 -7.91 -10.16 -19.24
C LYS A 206 -8.55 -10.44 -20.60
N ASN A 207 -9.00 -11.67 -20.85
CA ASN A 207 -9.54 -12.11 -22.14
C ASN A 207 -8.59 -11.85 -23.33
N ILE A 208 -7.28 -12.01 -23.10
CA ILE A 208 -6.23 -11.85 -24.12
C ILE A 208 -5.92 -13.22 -24.72
N PRO A 209 -5.93 -13.39 -26.06
CA PRO A 209 -5.49 -14.64 -26.68
C PRO A 209 -4.01 -14.91 -26.36
N ASN A 210 -3.66 -16.15 -26.00
CA ASN A 210 -2.31 -16.52 -25.53
C ASN A 210 -1.15 -16.20 -26.50
N ASN A 211 -1.45 -16.04 -27.80
CA ASN A 211 -0.48 -15.68 -28.84
C ASN A 211 -0.41 -14.16 -29.12
N SER A 212 -1.18 -13.34 -28.41
CA SER A 212 -1.21 -11.89 -28.56
C SER A 212 -0.11 -11.21 -27.75
N SER A 213 0.35 -10.06 -28.22
CA SER A 213 1.24 -9.19 -27.45
C SER A 213 0.47 -8.54 -26.30
N LEU A 214 1.04 -8.60 -25.08
CA LEU A 214 0.47 -7.91 -23.91
C LEU A 214 0.50 -6.39 -24.09
N GLU A 215 1.55 -5.85 -24.72
CA GLU A 215 1.64 -4.42 -25.05
C GLU A 215 0.50 -3.99 -25.98
N ASN A 216 0.20 -4.79 -27.01
CA ASN A 216 -0.91 -4.48 -27.93
C ASN A 216 -2.28 -4.59 -27.23
N ALA A 217 -2.37 -5.37 -26.16
CA ALA A 217 -3.55 -5.47 -25.31
C ALA A 217 -3.63 -4.34 -24.25
N GLY A 218 -2.67 -3.40 -24.25
CA GLY A 218 -2.66 -2.24 -23.35
C GLY A 218 -1.90 -2.45 -22.04
N TYR A 219 -1.16 -3.56 -21.90
CA TYR A 219 -0.42 -3.91 -20.70
C TYR A 219 1.08 -3.79 -20.89
N TRP A 220 1.78 -3.14 -19.96
CA TRP A 220 3.23 -2.99 -19.99
C TRP A 220 3.90 -3.78 -18.89
N PHE A 221 5.07 -4.32 -19.23
CA PHE A 221 6.01 -4.99 -18.36
C PHE A 221 7.42 -4.61 -18.82
N GLU A 222 8.40 -4.58 -17.93
CA GLU A 222 9.73 -4.02 -18.19
C GLU A 222 10.41 -4.67 -19.41
N ASN A 223 10.35 -6.01 -19.51
CA ASN A 223 10.95 -6.76 -20.61
C ASN A 223 9.96 -7.13 -21.73
N LYS A 224 8.79 -6.46 -21.79
CA LYS A 224 7.70 -6.77 -22.75
C LYS A 224 7.15 -8.20 -22.62
N SER A 225 7.48 -8.87 -21.52
CA SER A 225 7.01 -10.21 -21.15
C SER A 225 6.32 -10.13 -19.80
N PHE A 226 5.35 -11.03 -19.57
CA PHE A 226 4.69 -11.13 -18.27
C PHE A 226 5.73 -11.35 -17.17
N GLU A 227 5.65 -10.53 -16.12
CA GLU A 227 6.50 -10.60 -14.94
C GLU A 227 5.64 -10.41 -13.69
N PHE A 228 6.01 -11.12 -12.63
CA PHE A 228 5.43 -10.89 -11.32
C PHE A 228 6.02 -9.64 -10.69
N ASN A 229 5.22 -8.93 -9.92
CA ASN A 229 5.72 -7.94 -8.98
C ASN A 229 6.04 -8.60 -7.63
N ASP A 230 6.59 -7.82 -6.70
CA ASP A 230 6.85 -8.26 -5.34
C ASP A 230 5.62 -8.11 -4.42
N ASN A 231 4.48 -7.70 -4.96
CA ASN A 231 3.26 -7.43 -4.20
C ASN A 231 2.30 -8.62 -4.21
N PHE A 232 2.59 -9.62 -3.38
CA PHE A 232 1.82 -10.85 -3.33
C PHE A 232 1.53 -11.33 -1.91
N ALA A 233 0.44 -12.08 -1.75
CA ALA A 233 0.10 -12.79 -0.53
C ALA A 233 0.20 -14.31 -0.74
N ILE A 234 0.64 -15.00 0.31
CA ILE A 234 0.63 -16.46 0.42
C ILE A 234 -0.63 -16.87 1.18
N THR A 235 -1.40 -17.80 0.61
CA THR A 235 -2.61 -18.35 1.25
C THR A 235 -2.57 -19.87 1.21
N ASP A 236 -3.44 -20.55 1.94
CA ASP A 236 -3.58 -22.01 1.86
C ASP A 236 -4.00 -22.51 0.46
N SER A 237 -4.72 -21.66 -0.28
CA SER A 237 -5.29 -21.96 -1.60
C SER A 237 -4.38 -21.61 -2.78
N GLY A 238 -3.31 -20.83 -2.56
CA GLY A 238 -2.44 -20.35 -3.63
C GLY A 238 -1.86 -18.95 -3.37
N LEU A 239 -1.23 -18.39 -4.41
CA LEU A 239 -0.64 -17.05 -4.36
C LEU A 239 -1.61 -16.02 -4.93
N VAL A 240 -1.69 -14.84 -4.31
CA VAL A 240 -2.45 -13.68 -4.82
C VAL A 240 -1.48 -12.56 -5.13
N PHE A 241 -1.34 -12.18 -6.40
CA PHE A 241 -0.56 -11.01 -6.81
C PHE A 241 -1.50 -9.82 -7.03
N PHE A 242 -1.07 -8.62 -6.63
CA PHE A 242 -1.85 -7.40 -6.84
C PHE A 242 -1.04 -6.34 -7.55
N TYR A 243 -1.51 -5.93 -8.72
CA TYR A 243 -0.95 -4.83 -9.48
C TYR A 243 -1.79 -3.58 -9.25
N ASN A 244 -1.16 -2.56 -8.70
CA ASN A 244 -1.78 -1.29 -8.37
C ASN A 244 -2.09 -0.46 -9.63
N LEU A 245 -2.82 0.64 -9.44
CA LEU A 245 -3.10 1.58 -10.53
C LEU A 245 -1.79 2.08 -11.14
N TYR A 246 -1.75 2.18 -12.47
CA TYR A 246 -0.57 2.59 -13.24
C TYR A 246 0.62 1.62 -13.21
N GLU A 247 0.52 0.48 -12.52
CA GLU A 247 1.65 -0.44 -12.43
C GLU A 247 1.89 -1.20 -13.74
N ILE A 248 0.82 -1.74 -14.33
CA ILE A 248 0.89 -2.52 -15.59
C ILE A 248 -0.07 -2.04 -16.67
N ALA A 249 -0.93 -1.07 -16.37
CA ALA A 249 -1.96 -0.56 -17.28
C ALA A 249 -2.43 0.86 -16.87
N PRO A 250 -3.06 1.64 -17.77
CA PRO A 250 -3.52 2.98 -17.43
C PRO A 250 -4.60 2.92 -16.36
N ARG A 251 -4.78 3.98 -15.56
CA ARG A 251 -5.78 4.02 -14.47
C ARG A 251 -7.19 3.60 -14.86
N VAL A 252 -7.60 3.84 -16.11
CA VAL A 252 -8.94 3.44 -16.60
C VAL A 252 -9.14 1.93 -16.60
N GLU A 253 -8.07 1.14 -16.68
CA GLU A 253 -8.11 -0.33 -16.57
C GLU A 253 -8.26 -0.81 -15.11
N GLY A 254 -8.11 0.09 -14.13
CA GLY A 254 -8.18 -0.25 -12.72
C GLY A 254 -6.98 -1.05 -12.22
N THR A 255 -7.13 -1.63 -11.03
CA THR A 255 -6.15 -2.55 -10.44
C THR A 255 -6.32 -3.95 -11.01
N THR A 256 -5.31 -4.81 -10.84
CA THR A 256 -5.40 -6.22 -11.24
C THR A 256 -5.02 -7.13 -10.09
N GLU A 257 -5.94 -7.99 -9.67
CA GLU A 257 -5.66 -9.10 -8.75
C GLU A 257 -5.53 -10.39 -9.56
N LEU A 258 -4.38 -11.05 -9.45
CA LEU A 258 -4.08 -12.30 -10.14
C LEU A 258 -3.90 -13.42 -9.12
N PHE A 259 -4.88 -14.33 -9.06
CA PHE A 259 -4.79 -15.53 -8.23
C PHE A 259 -4.13 -16.68 -8.99
N ILE A 260 -3.15 -17.32 -8.37
CA ILE A 260 -2.48 -18.52 -8.85
C ILE A 260 -2.85 -19.69 -7.93
N PRO A 261 -3.71 -20.62 -8.39
CA PRO A 261 -4.11 -21.77 -7.58
C PRO A 261 -2.91 -22.63 -7.21
N LYS A 262 -2.87 -23.11 -5.95
CA LYS A 262 -1.83 -24.00 -5.42
C LYS A 262 -1.54 -25.18 -6.34
N GLU A 263 -2.55 -25.79 -6.95
CA GLU A 263 -2.41 -26.95 -7.82
C GLU A 263 -1.55 -26.68 -9.06
N ARG A 264 -1.42 -25.40 -9.46
CA ARG A 264 -0.59 -24.98 -10.61
C ARG A 264 0.87 -24.76 -10.25
N ILE A 265 1.20 -24.67 -8.96
CA ILE A 265 2.51 -24.20 -8.47
C ILE A 265 3.09 -25.06 -7.34
N ILE A 266 2.43 -26.16 -6.95
CA ILE A 266 2.90 -27.03 -5.87
C ILE A 266 4.33 -27.53 -6.10
N GLU A 267 4.67 -27.95 -7.32
CA GLU A 267 6.01 -28.40 -7.72
C GLU A 267 6.99 -27.23 -8.04
N LEU A 268 6.50 -25.99 -8.00
CA LEU A 268 7.28 -24.79 -8.31
C LEU A 268 7.67 -24.00 -7.07
N THR A 269 7.10 -24.34 -5.92
CA THR A 269 7.27 -23.60 -4.66
C THR A 269 7.60 -24.56 -3.51
N ASN A 270 8.33 -24.07 -2.50
CA ASN A 270 8.67 -24.84 -1.30
C ASN A 270 7.65 -24.68 -0.13
N ILE A 271 6.54 -23.98 -0.34
CA ILE A 271 5.57 -23.61 0.71
C ILE A 271 4.33 -24.51 0.76
N TYR A 272 4.08 -25.27 -0.32
CA TYR A 272 2.86 -26.07 -0.49
C TYR A 272 3.04 -27.58 -0.33
N GLU A 273 4.29 -28.03 -0.15
CA GLU A 273 4.70 -29.43 0.09
C GLU A 273 4.22 -29.99 1.44
#